data_AF-U3HZ22-F1
#
_entry.id   AF-U3HZ22-F1
#
_cell.length_a   1.000
_cell.length_b   1.000
_cell.length_c   1.000
_cell.angle_alpha   90.00
_cell.angle_beta   90.00
_cell.angle_gamma   90.00
#
_symmetry.space_group_name_H-M   'P 1'
#
loop_
_entity.id
_entity.type
_entity.pdbx_description
1 polymer ?
#
loop_
_entity_poly.entity_id
_entity_poly.type
_entity_poly.pdbx_seq_one_letter_code
_entity_poly.pdbx_strand_id
1 'polypeptide(L)'
;MAPTLALLALLAPGLVVVALPACDYPAHLWCSSREIAVACQAESRCANLSHPTAPPVELSLYYESLCPACRGFLVEQLFTTWLLLPSETMNITLVPYGNAQEKKVGGKWQFQCQHGSEECLGNMIQVRLLPPHPHPSAVSTMGGGSSPLPHPRPRPR
;
A
#
# COMPACT_ATOMS: atom_id res chain seq x y z
N MET A 1 -3.22 -28.20 1.72
CA MET A 1 -3.16 -29.64 2.04
C MET A 1 -1.72 -30.02 2.34
N ALA A 2 -1.40 -30.26 3.61
CA ALA A 2 -0.33 -31.15 4.07
C ALA A 2 -0.57 -31.39 5.57
N PRO A 3 -0.72 -32.64 6.05
CA PRO A 3 -0.83 -32.93 7.47
C PRO A 3 0.58 -33.10 8.04
N THR A 4 1.06 -32.16 8.84
CA THR A 4 2.33 -32.33 9.55
C THR A 4 2.09 -33.14 10.84
N LEU A 5 2.78 -34.26 10.93
CA LEU A 5 2.79 -35.21 12.04
C LEU A 5 3.12 -34.51 13.37
N ALA A 6 2.18 -34.55 14.32
CA ALA A 6 2.43 -34.21 15.71
C ALA A 6 3.30 -35.30 16.34
N LEU A 7 4.57 -35.01 16.58
CA LEU A 7 5.46 -35.91 17.32
C LEU A 7 5.14 -35.78 18.82
N LEU A 8 4.42 -36.77 19.38
CA LEU A 8 4.13 -36.89 20.81
C LEU A 8 5.42 -37.28 21.55
N ALA A 9 6.09 -36.30 22.17
CA ALA A 9 7.14 -36.57 23.16
C ALA A 9 6.50 -36.94 24.51
N LEU A 10 6.69 -38.18 24.96
CA LEU A 10 6.21 -38.67 26.26
C LEU A 10 7.18 -38.29 27.40
N LEU A 11 6.76 -37.28 28.17
CA LEU A 11 6.78 -37.12 29.63
C LEU A 11 8.10 -37.27 30.43
N ALA A 12 8.59 -36.13 30.94
CA ALA A 12 8.80 -35.98 32.38
C ALA A 12 7.49 -35.44 33.00
N PRO A 13 7.00 -35.98 34.13
CA PRO A 13 5.79 -35.48 34.77
C PRO A 13 6.09 -34.12 35.41
N GLY A 14 5.79 -33.03 34.71
CA GLY A 14 5.87 -31.71 35.33
C GLY A 14 5.92 -30.51 34.39
N LEU A 15 6.36 -30.64 33.14
CA LEU A 15 6.34 -29.50 32.21
C LEU A 15 6.32 -29.98 30.77
N VAL A 16 5.12 -30.11 30.19
CA VAL A 16 4.98 -30.17 28.73
C VAL A 16 5.25 -28.76 28.23
N VAL A 17 6.49 -28.49 27.81
CA VAL A 17 6.79 -27.28 27.04
C VAL A 17 6.25 -27.53 25.64
N VAL A 18 4.97 -27.22 25.43
CA VAL A 18 4.43 -27.10 24.07
C VAL A 18 5.14 -25.90 23.47
N ALA A 19 6.15 -26.15 22.63
CA ALA A 19 6.69 -25.13 21.75
C ALA A 19 5.54 -24.73 20.81
N LEU A 20 4.81 -23.69 21.20
CA LEU A 20 3.74 -23.14 20.39
C LEU A 20 4.39 -22.66 19.09
N PRO A 21 3.78 -22.93 17.93
CA PRO A 21 4.33 -22.47 16.66
C PRO A 21 4.55 -20.95 16.76
N ALA A 22 5.73 -20.51 16.33
CA ALA A 22 5.95 -19.08 16.13
C ALA A 22 4.82 -18.58 15.20
N CYS A 23 4.23 -17.45 15.54
CA CYS A 23 3.16 -16.90 14.73
C CYS A 23 3.74 -16.48 13.37
N ASP A 24 3.38 -17.21 12.31
CA ASP A 24 3.78 -16.90 10.94
C ASP A 24 2.99 -15.72 10.33
N TYR A 25 2.02 -15.18 11.07
CA TYR A 25 1.26 -14.00 10.66
C TYR A 25 1.98 -12.72 11.10
N PRO A 26 2.08 -11.70 10.22
CA PRO A 26 2.56 -10.39 10.62
C PRO A 26 1.62 -9.76 11.67
N ALA A 27 2.19 -8.98 12.60
CA ALA A 27 1.51 -8.44 13.79
C ALA A 27 0.17 -7.73 13.50
N HIS A 28 0.05 -7.08 12.34
CA HIS A 28 -1.17 -6.38 11.94
C HIS A 28 -2.37 -7.30 11.67
N LEU A 29 -2.13 -8.57 11.36
CA LEU A 29 -3.18 -9.55 11.12
C LEU A 29 -3.62 -10.26 12.39
N TRP A 30 -2.96 -10.04 13.53
CA TRP A 30 -3.23 -10.81 14.75
C TRP A 30 -4.66 -10.67 15.27
N CYS A 31 -5.33 -9.54 14.98
CA CYS A 31 -6.72 -9.31 15.36
C CYS A 31 -7.70 -9.30 14.17
N SER A 32 -7.29 -9.77 12.98
CA SER A 32 -8.17 -9.76 11.80
C SER A 32 -9.21 -10.88 11.81
N SER A 33 -8.94 -11.99 12.51
CA SER A 33 -9.92 -13.06 12.72
C SER A 33 -9.68 -13.75 14.06
N ARG A 34 -10.68 -14.50 14.54
CA ARG A 34 -10.53 -15.28 15.78
C ARG A 34 -9.48 -16.38 15.61
N GLU A 35 -9.43 -17.00 14.43
CA GLU A 35 -8.49 -18.07 14.11
C GLU A 35 -7.04 -17.57 14.17
N ILE A 36 -6.75 -16.39 13.61
CA ILE A 36 -5.40 -15.81 13.63
C ILE A 36 -5.06 -15.36 15.07
N ALA A 37 -6.01 -14.75 15.78
CA ALA A 37 -5.79 -14.36 17.18
C ALA A 37 -5.43 -15.57 18.07
N VAL A 38 -6.08 -16.72 17.86
CA VAL A 38 -5.77 -17.97 18.57
C VAL A 38 -4.42 -18.55 18.15
N ALA A 39 -4.14 -18.58 16.85
CA ALA A 39 -2.85 -19.06 16.34
C ALA A 39 -1.67 -18.26 16.91
N CYS A 40 -1.87 -16.97 17.19
CA CYS A 40 -0.84 -16.05 17.66
C CYS A 40 -0.95 -15.71 19.16
N GLN A 41 -1.80 -16.40 19.93
CA GLN A 41 -2.02 -16.19 21.36
C GLN A 41 -2.31 -14.72 21.73
N ALA A 42 -2.99 -14.01 20.83
CA ALA A 42 -3.28 -12.59 20.92
C ALA A 42 -4.72 -12.32 21.38
N GLU A 43 -5.51 -13.35 21.72
CA GLU A 43 -6.94 -13.24 21.97
C GLU A 43 -7.29 -12.29 23.12
N SER A 44 -6.46 -12.28 24.17
CA SER A 44 -6.63 -11.37 25.32
C SER A 44 -6.41 -9.90 24.93
N ARG A 45 -5.64 -9.65 23.87
CA ARG A 45 -5.35 -8.32 23.31
C ARG A 45 -6.34 -7.93 22.22
N CYS A 46 -6.98 -8.91 21.57
CA CYS A 46 -8.03 -8.71 20.58
C CYS A 46 -9.44 -8.75 21.21
N ALA A 47 -9.60 -8.21 22.43
CA ALA A 47 -10.85 -8.27 23.21
C ALA A 47 -12.06 -7.66 22.48
N ASN A 48 -11.80 -6.78 21.51
CA ASN A 48 -12.78 -6.27 20.55
C ASN A 48 -12.33 -6.68 19.15
N LEU A 49 -12.60 -7.93 18.74
CA LEU A 49 -12.64 -8.34 17.32
C LEU A 49 -13.78 -7.62 16.56
N SER A 50 -14.26 -6.49 17.06
CA SER A 50 -15.29 -5.67 16.45
C SER A 50 -14.70 -5.12 15.15
N HIS A 51 -15.10 -5.75 14.05
CA HIS A 51 -15.10 -5.09 12.76
C HIS A 51 -15.64 -3.67 12.93
N PRO A 52 -15.00 -2.66 12.33
CA PRO A 52 -15.57 -1.32 12.30
C PRO A 52 -17.01 -1.41 11.81
N THR A 53 -17.98 -1.03 12.65
CA THR A 53 -19.40 -0.95 12.25
C THR A 53 -19.65 0.30 11.40
N ALA A 54 -18.72 1.25 11.44
CA ALA A 54 -18.75 2.47 10.64
C ALA A 54 -18.13 2.22 9.25
N PRO A 55 -18.55 2.98 8.22
CA PRO A 55 -17.90 2.96 6.91
C PRO A 55 -16.39 3.30 7.02
N PRO A 56 -15.56 2.78 6.10
CA PRO A 56 -14.15 3.11 6.03
C PRO A 56 -13.94 4.62 5.82
N VAL A 57 -12.82 5.13 6.32
CA VAL A 57 -12.39 6.49 6.02
C VAL A 57 -11.87 6.53 4.58
N GLU A 58 -12.50 7.34 3.75
CA GLU A 58 -12.07 7.59 2.38
C GLU A 58 -10.88 8.56 2.38
N LEU A 59 -9.72 8.10 1.89
CA LEU A 59 -8.49 8.90 1.79
C LEU A 59 -8.00 8.91 0.34
N SER A 60 -7.85 10.09 -0.24
CA SER A 60 -7.24 10.27 -1.56
C SER A 60 -5.93 11.05 -1.43
N LEU A 61 -4.82 10.42 -1.80
CA LEU A 61 -3.49 11.05 -1.78
C LEU A 61 -3.08 11.46 -3.19
N TYR A 62 -3.00 12.77 -3.42
CA TYR A 62 -2.43 13.37 -4.63
C TYR A 62 -0.96 13.67 -4.39
N TYR A 63 -0.08 13.06 -5.18
CA TYR A 63 1.37 13.12 -4.91
C TYR A 63 2.22 13.07 -6.18
N GLU A 64 3.51 13.38 -6.03
CA GLU A 64 4.52 13.32 -7.09
C GLU A 64 5.57 12.27 -6.73
N SER A 65 5.98 11.46 -7.71
CA SER A 65 6.92 10.36 -7.50
C SER A 65 8.30 10.79 -6.98
N LEU A 66 8.73 12.01 -7.29
CA LEU A 66 10.01 12.58 -6.83
C LEU A 66 9.88 13.67 -5.76
N CYS A 67 8.67 14.05 -5.33
CA CYS A 67 8.52 15.04 -4.26
C CYS A 67 8.98 14.45 -2.91
N PRO A 68 9.98 15.06 -2.22
CA PRO A 68 10.50 14.52 -0.97
C PRO A 68 9.44 14.38 0.13
N ALA A 69 8.60 15.40 0.31
CA ALA A 69 7.54 15.38 1.33
C ALA A 69 6.46 14.32 1.01
N CYS A 70 6.09 14.18 -0.27
CA CYS A 70 5.16 13.13 -0.70
C CYS A 70 5.68 11.73 -0.37
N ARG A 71 6.96 11.46 -0.67
CA ARG A 71 7.59 10.17 -0.39
C ARG A 71 7.68 9.90 1.12
N GLY A 72 8.08 10.90 1.89
CA GLY A 72 8.10 10.81 3.35
C GLY A 72 6.72 10.51 3.93
N PHE A 73 5.69 11.26 3.53
CA PHE A 73 4.31 11.00 3.96
C PHE A 73 3.84 9.59 3.56
N LEU A 74 4.07 9.18 2.31
CA LEU A 74 3.62 7.88 1.81
C LEU A 74 4.25 6.72 2.61
N VAL A 75 5.56 6.75 2.83
CA VAL A 75 6.30 5.65 3.44
C VAL A 75 6.24 5.67 4.96
N GLU A 76 6.45 6.83 5.57
CA GLU A 76 6.64 6.93 7.02
C GLU A 76 5.31 7.09 7.77
N GLN A 77 4.31 7.69 7.12
CA GLN A 77 3.02 7.99 7.77
C GLN A 77 1.91 7.12 7.22
N LEU A 78 1.58 7.22 5.93
CA LEU A 78 0.41 6.53 5.36
C LEU A 78 0.60 5.01 5.39
N PHE A 79 1.73 4.50 4.90
CA PHE A 79 2.01 3.06 4.90
C PHE A 79 2.07 2.47 6.31
N THR A 80 2.75 3.15 7.24
CA THR A 80 2.79 2.76 8.65
C THR A 80 1.38 2.70 9.25
N THR A 81 0.55 3.72 9.00
CA THR A 81 -0.83 3.78 9.50
C THR A 81 -1.69 2.67 8.88
N TRP A 82 -1.56 2.41 7.59
CA TRP A 82 -2.25 1.34 6.88
C TRP A 82 -1.88 -0.05 7.41
N LEU A 83 -0.62 -0.26 7.80
CA LEU A 83 -0.21 -1.50 8.45
C LEU A 83 -0.73 -1.62 9.89
N LEU A 84 -0.92 -0.54 10.63
CA LEU A 84 -1.29 -0.63 12.05
C LEU A 84 -2.79 -0.72 12.28
N LEU A 85 -3.60 -0.18 11.37
CA LEU A 85 -5.05 -0.18 11.47
C LEU A 85 -5.67 -1.45 10.84
N PRO A 86 -6.84 -1.90 11.31
CA PRO A 86 -7.59 -2.96 10.64
C PRO A 86 -7.84 -2.63 9.16
N SER A 87 -7.80 -3.62 8.28
CA SER A 87 -7.90 -3.44 6.82
C SER A 87 -9.16 -2.68 6.37
N GLU A 88 -10.26 -2.82 7.11
CA GLU A 88 -11.53 -2.15 6.83
C GLU A 88 -11.60 -0.69 7.30
N THR A 89 -10.52 -0.16 7.89
CA THR A 89 -10.54 1.19 8.49
C THR A 89 -10.43 2.30 7.45
N MET A 90 -9.70 2.05 6.36
CA MET A 90 -9.39 3.07 5.36
C MET A 90 -9.56 2.52 3.96
N ASN A 91 -10.20 3.29 3.09
CA ASN A 91 -10.22 3.07 1.66
C ASN A 91 -9.32 4.12 1.00
N ILE A 92 -8.17 3.68 0.47
CA ILE A 92 -7.10 4.56 0.01
C ILE A 92 -7.08 4.60 -1.52
N THR A 93 -7.15 5.81 -2.07
CA THR A 93 -6.91 6.10 -3.49
C THR A 93 -5.59 6.84 -3.66
N LEU A 94 -4.68 6.28 -4.43
CA LEU A 94 -3.39 6.90 -4.75
C LEU A 94 -3.43 7.55 -6.13
N VAL A 95 -3.05 8.83 -6.20
CA VAL A 95 -3.13 9.66 -7.41
C VAL A 95 -1.77 10.29 -7.73
N PRO A 96 -0.90 9.57 -8.47
CA PRO A 96 0.41 10.08 -8.86
C PRO A 96 0.28 11.10 -9.99
N TYR A 97 0.23 12.37 -9.62
CA TYR A 97 0.08 13.52 -10.51
C TYR A 97 0.63 14.79 -9.85
N GLY A 98 0.10 15.11 -8.66
CA GLY A 98 0.50 16.26 -7.84
C GLY A 98 0.46 17.58 -8.59
N ASN A 99 1.56 18.32 -8.60
CA ASN A 99 1.66 19.61 -9.28
C ASN A 99 2.07 19.52 -10.76
N ALA A 100 1.96 18.34 -11.38
CA ALA A 100 2.14 18.22 -12.81
C ALA A 100 1.17 19.15 -13.56
N GLN A 101 1.68 19.81 -14.60
CA GLN A 101 0.87 20.62 -15.50
C GLN A 101 0.64 19.86 -16.79
N GLU A 102 -0.54 20.05 -17.38
CA GLU A 102 -0.93 19.39 -18.62
C GLU A 102 -1.28 20.39 -19.71
N LYS A 103 -1.04 19.98 -20.95
CA LYS A 103 -1.47 20.70 -22.13
C LYS A 103 -1.86 19.74 -23.23
N LYS A 104 -2.92 20.07 -23.97
CA LYS A 104 -3.35 19.30 -25.13
C LYS A 104 -2.71 19.89 -26.39
N VAL A 105 -1.81 19.13 -27.03
CA VAL A 105 -1.08 19.55 -28.23
C VAL A 105 -1.27 18.49 -29.31
N GLY A 106 -1.84 18.87 -30.46
CA GLY A 106 -2.11 17.93 -31.55
C GLY A 106 -3.02 16.77 -31.14
N GLY A 107 -3.99 17.03 -30.26
CA GLY A 107 -4.91 16.00 -29.74
C GLY A 107 -4.33 15.11 -28.64
N LYS A 108 -3.04 15.20 -28.32
CA LYS A 108 -2.37 14.42 -27.28
C LYS A 108 -2.12 15.24 -26.02
N TRP A 109 -2.24 14.59 -24.86
CA TRP A 109 -1.85 15.17 -23.58
C TRP A 109 -0.33 15.16 -23.43
N GLN A 110 0.23 16.31 -23.09
CA GLN A 110 1.63 16.45 -22.68
C GLN A 110 1.67 16.90 -21.23
N PHE A 111 2.58 16.32 -20.46
CA PHE A 111 2.72 16.58 -19.02
C PHE A 111 4.07 17.23 -18.74
N GLN A 112 4.08 18.16 -17.80
CA GLN A 112 5.27 18.82 -17.30
C GLN A 112 5.29 18.76 -15.77
N CYS A 113 6.33 18.13 -15.23
CA CYS A 113 6.49 17.87 -13.80
C CYS A 113 7.55 18.80 -13.19
N GLN A 114 7.45 19.07 -11.88
CA GLN A 114 8.34 20.00 -11.19
C GLN A 114 9.78 19.50 -11.10
N HIS A 115 9.96 18.20 -10.86
CA HIS A 115 11.26 17.55 -10.75
C HIS A 115 11.70 16.91 -12.09
N GLY A 116 11.17 17.42 -13.22
CA GLY A 116 11.61 17.05 -14.56
C GLY A 116 11.00 15.75 -15.11
N SER A 117 11.63 15.23 -16.17
CA SER A 117 11.08 14.11 -16.95
C SER A 117 11.04 12.80 -16.18
N GLU A 118 11.96 12.59 -15.23
CA GLU A 118 12.01 11.39 -14.41
C GLU A 118 10.82 11.31 -13.46
N GLU A 119 10.34 12.44 -12.91
CA GLU A 119 9.11 12.47 -12.12
C GLU A 119 7.89 12.12 -12.97
N CYS A 120 7.79 12.70 -14.18
CA CYS A 120 6.70 12.38 -15.09
C CYS A 120 6.69 10.90 -15.48
N LEU A 121 7.87 10.32 -15.72
CA LEU A 121 8.00 8.88 -15.97
C LEU A 121 7.58 8.07 -14.73
N GLY A 122 8.03 8.46 -13.53
CA GLY A 122 7.66 7.82 -12.27
C GLY A 122 6.15 7.86 -12.02
N ASN A 123 5.51 9.02 -12.21
CA ASN A 123 4.07 9.19 -12.08
C ASN A 123 3.32 8.28 -13.07
N MET A 124 3.73 8.26 -14.34
CA MET A 124 3.15 7.40 -15.38
C MET A 124 3.26 5.90 -15.05
N ILE A 125 4.42 5.46 -14.56
CA ILE A 125 4.63 4.06 -14.13
C ILE A 125 3.68 3.73 -12.99
N GLN A 126 3.60 4.60 -11.97
CA GLN A 126 2.73 4.37 -10.82
C GLN A 126 1.24 4.35 -11.21
N VAL A 127 0.78 5.26 -12.09
CA VAL A 127 -0.61 5.23 -12.61
C VAL A 127 -0.93 3.87 -13.25
N ARG A 128 0.02 3.27 -13.99
CA ARG A 128 -0.19 1.96 -14.63
C ARG A 128 -0.24 0.79 -13.64
N LEU A 129 0.46 0.91 -12.51
CA LEU A 129 0.52 -0.14 -11.49
C LEU A 129 -0.68 -0.09 -10.53
N LEU A 130 -1.31 1.08 -10.39
CA LEU A 130 -2.44 1.27 -9.49
C LEU A 130 -3.78 0.88 -10.15
N PRO A 131 -4.80 0.52 -9.35
CA PRO A 131 -6.14 0.30 -9.85
C PRO A 131 -6.69 1.51 -10.64
N PRO A 132 -7.62 1.29 -11.58
CA PRO A 132 -8.21 2.36 -12.35
C PRO A 132 -8.89 3.39 -11.45
N HIS A 133 -8.63 4.67 -11.70
CA HIS A 133 -9.31 5.75 -11.01
C HIS A 133 -10.80 5.77 -11.40
N PRO A 134 -11.75 5.94 -10.47
CA PRO A 134 -13.19 5.89 -10.74
C PRO A 134 -13.71 6.94 -11.74
N HIS A 135 -12.90 7.95 -12.10
CA HIS A 135 -13.26 8.96 -13.08
C HIS A 135 -12.17 9.12 -14.15
N PRO A 136 -12.51 9.05 -15.45
CA PRO A 136 -11.56 9.29 -16.53
C PRO A 136 -11.09 10.74 -16.48
N SER A 137 -9.85 10.94 -16.07
CA SER A 137 -9.19 12.24 -15.95
C SER A 137 -7.90 12.24 -16.75
N ALA A 138 -7.26 13.39 -16.90
CA ALA A 138 -5.94 13.44 -17.54
C ALA A 138 -4.86 12.68 -16.76
N VAL A 139 -5.05 12.44 -15.45
CA VAL A 139 -4.28 11.46 -14.67
C VAL A 139 -4.35 10.06 -15.31
N SER A 140 -5.53 9.62 -15.74
CA SER A 140 -5.72 8.32 -16.41
C SER A 140 -5.00 8.27 -17.75
N THR A 141 -4.92 9.39 -18.48
CA THR A 141 -4.20 9.46 -19.77
C THR A 141 -2.69 9.54 -19.58
N MET A 142 -2.20 10.03 -18.43
CA MET A 142 -0.79 10.02 -18.07
C MET A 142 -0.21 8.60 -18.08
N GLY A 143 -0.95 7.59 -17.59
CA GLY A 143 -0.57 6.17 -17.62
C GLY A 143 -0.75 5.45 -18.96
N GLY A 144 -1.68 5.95 -19.79
CA GLY A 144 -2.15 5.30 -21.02
C GLY A 144 -1.64 5.90 -22.33
N GLY A 145 -0.92 7.03 -22.29
CA GLY A 145 -0.54 7.78 -23.49
C GLY A 145 0.80 7.37 -24.08
N SER A 146 0.79 7.03 -25.37
CA SER A 146 1.94 7.01 -26.29
C SER A 146 2.53 8.41 -26.55
N SER A 147 2.55 9.27 -25.53
CA SER A 147 3.23 10.55 -25.56
C SER A 147 4.74 10.29 -25.48
N PRO A 148 5.56 10.89 -26.37
CA PRO A 148 7.01 10.71 -26.30
C PRO A 148 7.47 11.12 -24.91
N LEU A 149 8.27 10.27 -24.26
CA LEU A 149 9.01 10.65 -23.08
C LEU A 149 9.66 12.03 -23.35
N PRO A 150 9.58 13.00 -22.42
CA PRO A 150 10.30 14.23 -22.60
C PRO A 150 11.78 13.85 -22.78
N HIS A 151 12.38 14.22 -23.91
CA HIS A 151 13.80 13.99 -24.12
C HIS A 151 14.58 14.55 -22.92
N PRO A 152 15.55 13.80 -22.36
CA PRO A 152 16.36 14.30 -21.27
C PRO A 152 17.03 15.60 -21.74
N ARG A 153 16.72 16.72 -21.06
CA ARG A 153 17.47 17.95 -21.28
C ARG A 153 18.93 17.65 -20.92
N PRO A 154 19.90 18.04 -21.77
CA PRO A 154 21.31 17.83 -21.44
C PRO A 154 21.60 18.51 -20.10
N ARG A 155 22.26 17.78 -19.19
CA ARG A 155 22.73 18.34 -17.92
C ARG A 155 23.60 19.57 -18.23
N PRO A 156 23.38 20.72 -17.57
CA PRO A 156 24.36 21.80 -17.63
C PRO A 156 25.68 21.26 -17.07
N ARG A 157 26.77 21.48 -17.83
CA ARG A 157 28.13 21.23 -17.36
C ARG A 157 28.52 22.25 -16.30
#